data_AF-A0A2D6N7U8-F1
#
_entry.id   AF-A0A2D6N7U8-F1
#
_cell.length_a   1.000
_cell.length_b   1.000
_cell.length_c   1.000
_cell.angle_alpha   90.00
_cell.angle_beta   90.00
_cell.angle_gamma   90.00
#
_symmetry.space_group_name_H-M   'P 1'
#
loop_
_entity.id
_entity.type
_entity.pdbx_description
1 polymer ?
#
loop_
_entity_poly.entity_id
_entity_poly.type
_entity_poly.pdbx_seq_one_letter_code
_entity_poly.pdbx_strand_id
1 'polypeptide(L)'
;MTAAGTGGLHCIVCMKAVPKPEEVQIDPTTNRLDRTQARNEINPADMHAIEMALALRDRYGGQVSLLSMGPPFFEPYLRVGLMMGADTAYLLSDRAFGGADTLATSLTLAKGIGQIGKTAGGYDLVLCGEESSDGATGEVPPSLAEWLDVPQVTYATALDLVAGDNGRTRRLQARREIEGGHEVLRLPLPAVVSVPVGTGEPRFLDSARRGSAEVAQVTTWDAEALGIDPAEVGTPGSATLVTDVVPAGHTTRQRLVVGGTPEDEARRLFAAIRELVAVERKENGATMMSEVVADAPVTCAGCITPIEQTVRGTVAVGGFTFHPACAPACSYCGRPLVHSGNDVDESARILAAVVESRPGDGYRVQPTRFCCQDCHEVGLHDDPPALA
;
A
#
# COMPACT_ATOMS: atom_id res chain seq x y z
N MET A 1 15.55 31.66 -11.66
CA MET A 1 15.40 30.87 -12.91
C MET A 1 16.76 30.26 -13.24
N THR A 2 17.09 29.14 -12.59
CA THR A 2 18.28 28.35 -12.87
C THR A 2 18.00 27.41 -14.05
N ALA A 3 19.00 27.27 -14.91
CA ALA A 3 18.94 26.49 -16.13
C ALA A 3 18.48 25.04 -15.86
N ALA A 4 17.71 24.49 -16.80
CA ALA A 4 17.41 23.06 -16.86
C ALA A 4 18.72 22.27 -16.91
N GLY A 5 19.18 21.81 -15.75
CA GLY A 5 20.40 21.05 -15.62
C GLY A 5 20.19 19.66 -16.18
N THR A 6 21.08 19.25 -17.06
CA THR A 6 21.40 17.85 -17.40
C THR A 6 22.01 17.10 -16.18
N GLY A 7 21.63 17.47 -14.96
CA GLY A 7 22.12 16.92 -13.70
C GLY A 7 21.21 15.80 -13.19
N GLY A 8 21.82 14.85 -12.48
CA GLY A 8 21.10 13.76 -11.80
C GLY A 8 20.11 14.28 -10.75
N LEU A 9 19.24 13.40 -10.27
CA LEU A 9 18.17 13.69 -9.31
C LEU A 9 18.73 13.70 -7.87
N HIS A 10 18.53 14.78 -7.12
CA HIS A 10 18.82 14.79 -5.68
C HIS A 10 17.55 14.46 -4.88
N CYS A 11 17.52 13.24 -4.34
CA CYS A 11 16.47 12.76 -3.45
C CYS A 11 16.90 12.91 -1.99
N ILE A 12 16.01 13.43 -1.15
CA ILE A 12 16.15 13.42 0.31
C ILE A 12 15.11 12.44 0.86
N VAL A 13 15.55 11.40 1.57
CA VAL A 13 14.66 10.42 2.18
C VAL A 13 14.59 10.65 3.67
N CYS A 14 13.41 11.01 4.18
CA CYS A 14 13.15 11.05 5.60
C CYS A 14 12.88 9.63 6.10
N MET A 15 13.68 9.18 7.07
CA MET A 15 13.51 7.89 7.71
C MET A 15 13.43 8.01 9.23
N LYS A 16 12.73 7.08 9.86
CA LYS A 16 12.56 6.96 11.31
C LYS A 16 12.96 5.57 11.77
N ALA A 17 13.70 5.50 12.88
CA ALA A 17 13.84 4.24 13.61
C ALA A 17 12.65 4.05 14.56
N VAL A 18 12.03 2.88 14.51
CA VAL A 18 10.82 2.53 15.26
C VAL A 18 11.05 1.24 16.04
N PRO A 19 10.40 1.05 17.20
CA PRO A 19 10.45 -0.22 17.91
C PRO A 19 9.76 -1.31 17.09
N LYS A 20 10.34 -2.52 17.08
CA LYS A 20 9.73 -3.69 16.42
C LYS A 20 8.39 -4.02 17.08
N PRO A 21 7.26 -3.92 16.36
CA PRO A 21 5.94 -4.13 16.93
C PRO A 21 5.79 -5.51 17.61
N GLU A 22 6.43 -6.55 17.09
CA GLU A 22 6.37 -7.92 17.62
C GLU A 22 7.12 -8.09 18.94
N GLU A 23 8.03 -7.17 19.27
CA GLU A 23 8.87 -7.22 20.46
C GLU A 23 8.38 -6.25 21.56
N VAL A 24 7.39 -5.40 21.27
CA VAL A 24 6.77 -4.53 22.27
C VAL A 24 5.85 -5.36 23.15
N GLN A 25 6.17 -5.40 24.44
CA GLN A 25 5.36 -6.12 25.43
C GLN A 25 4.46 -5.15 26.18
N ILE A 26 3.38 -5.67 26.75
CA ILE A 26 2.61 -4.93 27.75
C ILE A 26 3.19 -5.32 29.11
N ASP A 27 3.62 -4.34 29.89
CA ASP A 27 3.99 -4.56 31.28
C ASP A 27 2.73 -5.02 32.04
N PRO A 28 2.69 -6.27 32.55
CA PRO A 28 1.49 -6.82 33.18
C PRO A 28 1.14 -6.15 34.51
N THR A 29 2.04 -5.32 35.06
CA THR A 29 1.85 -4.60 36.32
C THR A 29 1.30 -3.20 36.07
N THR A 30 1.80 -2.51 35.03
CA THR A 30 1.41 -1.13 34.74
C THR A 30 0.39 -1.01 33.61
N ASN A 31 0.13 -2.09 32.87
CA ASN A 31 -0.67 -2.11 31.63
C ASN A 31 -0.20 -1.08 30.60
N ARG A 32 1.08 -0.70 30.64
CA ARG A 32 1.72 0.20 29.69
C ARG A 32 2.57 -0.59 28.71
N LEU A 33 2.83 -0.01 27.54
CA LEU A 33 3.77 -0.58 26.58
C LEU A 33 5.18 -0.54 27.18
N ASP A 34 5.76 -1.70 27.45
CA ASP A 34 7.17 -1.85 27.75
C ASP A 34 7.96 -1.94 26.42
N ARG A 35 8.70 -0.87 26.15
CA ARG A 35 9.55 -0.73 24.97
C ARG A 35 11.04 -0.89 25.31
N THR A 36 11.38 -1.22 26.55
CA THR A 36 12.78 -1.24 27.03
C THR A 36 13.59 -2.38 26.41
N GLN A 37 12.93 -3.48 26.02
CA GLN A 37 13.57 -4.64 25.39
C GLN A 37 13.32 -4.74 23.88
N ALA A 38 12.41 -3.94 23.32
CA ALA A 38 12.11 -3.97 21.90
C ALA A 38 13.30 -3.39 21.12
N ARG A 39 13.87 -4.17 20.21
CA ARG A 39 14.87 -3.64 19.28
C ARG A 39 14.19 -2.64 18.35
N ASN A 40 14.95 -1.64 17.91
CA ASN A 40 14.45 -0.74 16.87
C ASN A 40 14.87 -1.28 15.49
N GLU A 41 14.15 -0.83 14.47
CA GLU A 41 14.46 -1.03 13.07
C GLU A 41 14.14 0.24 12.28
N ILE A 42 14.63 0.34 11.04
CA ILE A 42 14.13 1.35 10.12
C ILE A 42 12.66 1.03 9.88
N ASN A 43 11.80 2.03 10.00
CA ASN A 43 10.38 1.89 9.72
C ASN A 43 10.16 1.18 8.37
N PRO A 44 9.35 0.11 8.30
CA PRO A 44 9.20 -0.68 7.08
C PRO A 44 8.84 0.16 5.85
N ALA A 45 7.93 1.14 5.98
CA ALA A 45 7.56 2.02 4.87
C ALA A 45 8.75 2.89 4.40
N ASP A 46 9.61 3.32 5.32
CA ASP A 46 10.78 4.14 4.98
C ASP A 46 11.85 3.32 4.22
N MET A 47 11.94 2.00 4.45
CA MET A 47 12.80 1.12 3.65
C MET A 47 12.37 1.09 2.17
N HIS A 48 11.07 1.11 1.91
CA HIS A 48 10.52 1.22 0.56
C HIS A 48 10.78 2.61 -0.05
N ALA A 49 10.70 3.67 0.75
CA ALA A 49 11.04 5.02 0.31
C ALA A 49 12.54 5.16 -0.06
N ILE A 50 13.44 4.55 0.73
CA ILE A 50 14.88 4.49 0.43
C ILE A 50 15.10 3.76 -0.90
N GLU A 51 14.51 2.59 -1.09
CA GLU A 51 14.66 1.83 -2.34
C GLU A 51 14.16 2.60 -3.55
N MET A 52 12.98 3.23 -3.43
CA MET A 52 12.42 4.02 -4.53
C MET A 52 13.34 5.18 -4.94
N ALA A 53 13.96 5.86 -3.96
CA ALA A 53 14.94 6.91 -4.22
C ALA A 53 16.21 6.36 -4.90
N LEU A 54 16.72 5.22 -4.42
CA LEU A 54 17.90 4.56 -4.99
C LEU A 54 17.63 4.09 -6.42
N ALA A 55 16.46 3.50 -6.70
CA ALA A 55 16.06 3.08 -8.04
C ALA A 55 15.95 4.27 -9.02
N LEU A 56 15.41 5.40 -8.58
CA LEU A 56 15.39 6.63 -9.38
C LEU A 56 16.81 7.14 -9.67
N ARG A 57 17.69 7.15 -8.67
CA ARG A 57 19.09 7.52 -8.84
C ARG A 57 19.82 6.56 -9.78
N ASP A 58 19.60 5.26 -9.68
CA ASP A 58 20.24 4.27 -10.54
C ASP A 58 19.81 4.45 -12.01
N ARG A 59 18.56 4.88 -12.25
CA ARG A 59 18.02 5.15 -13.60
C ARG A 59 18.43 6.51 -14.17
N TYR A 60 18.47 7.55 -13.34
CA TYR A 60 18.60 8.94 -13.79
C TYR A 60 19.87 9.65 -13.33
N GLY A 61 20.72 8.96 -12.57
CA GLY A 61 21.86 9.53 -11.87
C GLY A 61 21.43 10.44 -10.71
N GLY A 62 22.41 10.99 -10.00
CA GLY A 62 22.21 11.95 -8.92
C GLY A 62 22.66 11.43 -7.57
N GLN A 63 21.95 11.82 -6.51
CA GLN A 63 22.34 11.58 -5.13
C GLN A 63 21.12 11.28 -4.26
N VAL A 64 21.28 10.40 -3.28
CA VAL A 64 20.30 10.11 -2.23
C VAL A 64 20.89 10.51 -0.87
N SER A 65 20.25 11.49 -0.22
CA SER A 65 20.53 11.93 1.15
C SER A 65 19.52 11.33 2.11
N LEU A 66 19.96 10.73 3.22
CA LEU A 66 19.09 10.28 4.30
C LEU A 66 18.98 11.37 5.37
N LEU A 67 17.77 11.61 5.86
CA LEU A 67 17.51 12.51 6.97
C LEU A 67 16.68 11.78 8.03
N SER A 68 17.11 11.87 9.29
CA SER A 68 16.32 11.37 10.40
C SER A 68 16.28 12.38 11.53
N MET A 69 15.16 12.46 12.24
CA MET A 69 15.03 13.22 13.49
C MET A 69 14.89 12.24 14.63
N GLY A 70 15.78 12.33 15.61
CA GLY A 70 15.74 11.43 16.75
C GLY A 70 16.99 11.50 17.63
N PRO A 71 17.01 10.74 18.72
CA PRO A 71 18.15 10.66 19.62
C PRO A 71 19.39 10.04 18.94
N PRO A 72 20.60 10.18 19.53
CA PRO A 72 21.85 9.68 18.94
C PRO A 72 21.86 8.20 18.56
N PHE A 73 21.04 7.35 19.21
CA PHE A 73 20.95 5.94 18.86
C PHE A 73 20.31 5.68 17.48
N PHE A 74 19.77 6.70 16.80
CA PHE A 74 19.28 6.59 15.42
C PHE A 74 20.43 6.51 14.39
N GLU A 75 21.63 7.00 14.72
CA GLU A 75 22.77 7.03 13.80
C GLU A 75 23.10 5.66 13.16
N PRO A 76 23.16 4.54 13.90
CA PRO A 76 23.39 3.22 13.29
C PRO A 76 22.38 2.85 12.20
N TYR A 77 21.12 3.30 12.31
CA TYR A 77 20.08 3.02 11.30
C TYR A 77 20.28 3.87 10.04
N LEU A 78 20.76 5.11 10.17
CA LEU A 78 21.21 5.90 9.01
C LEU A 78 22.38 5.19 8.29
N ARG A 79 23.31 4.59 9.03
CA ARG A 79 24.42 3.82 8.43
C ARG A 79 23.94 2.58 7.67
N VAL A 80 22.87 1.93 8.13
CA VAL A 80 22.22 0.85 7.38
C VAL A 80 21.74 1.36 6.01
N GLY A 81 21.11 2.53 5.94
CA GLY A 81 20.72 3.13 4.66
C GLY A 81 21.92 3.52 3.77
N LEU A 82 23.05 3.96 4.34
CA LEU A 82 24.30 4.15 3.59
C LEU A 82 24.83 2.82 3.02
N MET A 83 24.71 1.72 3.77
CA MET A 83 25.05 0.38 3.29
C MET A 83 24.10 -0.13 2.21
N MET A 84 22.81 0.26 2.22
CA MET A 84 21.89 0.00 1.10
C MET A 84 22.32 0.76 -0.16
N GLY A 85 23.02 1.88 0.00
CA GLY A 85 23.65 2.60 -1.09
C GLY A 85 23.34 4.08 -1.13
N ALA A 86 22.69 4.67 -0.11
CA ALA A 86 22.57 6.12 0.00
C ALA A 86 23.94 6.79 0.09
N ASP A 87 24.00 8.06 -0.29
CA ASP A 87 25.26 8.79 -0.50
C ASP A 87 25.67 9.61 0.73
N THR A 88 24.69 10.22 1.41
CA THR A 88 24.90 11.11 2.57
C THR A 88 23.85 10.86 3.64
N ALA A 89 24.18 11.14 4.90
CA ALA A 89 23.26 10.96 6.03
C ALA A 89 23.31 12.15 7.00
N TYR A 90 22.12 12.54 7.47
CA TYR A 90 21.90 13.68 8.35
C TYR A 90 21.03 13.25 9.53
N LEU A 91 21.43 13.65 10.74
CA LEU A 91 20.69 13.39 11.97
C LEU A 91 20.31 14.72 12.63
N LEU A 92 19.01 14.96 12.81
CA LEU A 92 18.50 16.07 13.62
C LEU A 92 18.34 15.55 15.04
N SER A 93 19.28 15.92 15.92
CA SER A 93 19.36 15.37 17.28
C SER A 93 19.60 16.46 18.30
N ASP A 94 18.52 16.87 18.96
CA ASP A 94 18.52 17.79 20.09
C ASP A 94 17.45 17.34 21.09
N ARG A 95 17.67 17.56 22.39
CA ARG A 95 16.65 17.37 23.42
C ARG A 95 15.46 18.28 23.20
N ALA A 96 15.65 19.46 22.60
CA ALA A 96 14.58 20.38 22.24
C ALA A 96 13.57 19.77 21.27
N PHE A 97 13.95 18.76 20.48
CA PHE A 97 13.03 18.05 19.57
C PHE A 97 12.21 16.95 20.27
N GLY A 98 12.48 16.69 21.55
CA GLY A 98 11.83 15.62 22.31
C GLY A 98 10.34 15.87 22.52
N GLY A 99 9.55 14.79 22.41
CA GLY A 99 8.11 14.83 22.66
C GLY A 99 7.31 15.64 21.63
N ALA A 100 7.87 15.83 20.44
CA ALA A 100 7.20 16.47 19.30
C ALA A 100 6.02 15.63 18.79
N ASP A 101 4.92 16.30 18.48
CA ASP A 101 3.87 15.76 17.60
C ASP A 101 4.25 15.88 16.12
N THR A 102 3.31 15.59 15.22
CA THR A 102 3.51 15.60 13.77
C THR A 102 3.77 17.00 13.22
N LEU A 103 3.17 18.05 13.81
CA LEU A 103 3.40 19.44 13.40
C LEU A 103 4.83 19.88 13.74
N ALA A 104 5.27 19.70 14.98
CA ALA A 104 6.62 20.04 15.41
C ALA A 104 7.69 19.17 14.71
N THR A 105 7.38 17.89 14.48
CA THR A 105 8.27 16.96 13.74
C THR A 105 8.45 17.40 12.29
N SER A 106 7.36 17.68 11.58
CA SER A 106 7.41 18.08 10.17
C SER A 106 8.10 19.44 9.98
N LEU A 107 7.91 20.41 10.89
CA LEU A 107 8.65 21.67 10.88
C LEU A 107 10.17 21.42 11.00
N THR A 108 10.58 20.61 11.97
CA THR A 108 12.00 20.30 12.21
C THR A 108 12.63 19.62 10.99
N LEU A 109 11.95 18.64 10.42
CA LEU A 109 12.40 17.96 9.20
C LEU A 109 12.46 18.92 8.00
N ALA A 110 11.47 19.80 7.82
CA ALA A 110 11.46 20.79 6.74
C ALA A 110 12.66 21.75 6.83
N LYS A 111 13.04 22.18 8.05
CA LYS A 111 14.27 22.98 8.28
C LYS A 111 15.52 22.20 7.90
N GLY A 112 15.60 20.92 8.27
CA GLY A 112 16.68 20.02 7.87
C GLY A 112 16.79 19.84 6.34
N ILE A 113 15.66 19.58 5.67
CA ILE A 113 15.57 19.46 4.20
C ILE A 113 16.01 20.76 3.53
N GLY A 114 15.54 21.90 4.03
CA GLY A 114 15.94 23.22 3.54
C GLY A 114 17.44 23.46 3.69
N GLN A 115 18.05 23.03 4.80
CA GLN A 115 19.49 23.13 5.01
C GLN A 115 20.29 22.23 4.06
N ILE A 116 19.87 20.97 3.87
CA ILE A 116 20.47 20.05 2.89
C ILE A 116 20.39 20.66 1.48
N GLY A 117 19.22 21.15 1.09
CA GLY A 117 19.01 21.81 -0.21
C GLY A 117 19.93 23.01 -0.40
N LYS A 118 20.08 23.87 0.62
CA LYS A 118 21.01 25.01 0.57
C LYS A 118 22.46 24.57 0.37
N THR A 119 22.91 23.55 1.10
CA THR A 119 24.29 23.07 1.02
C THR A 119 24.58 22.35 -0.31
N ALA A 120 23.60 21.63 -0.85
CA ALA A 120 23.74 20.87 -2.11
C ALA A 120 23.44 21.70 -3.37
N GLY A 121 22.94 22.94 -3.24
CA GLY A 121 22.51 23.77 -4.37
C GLY A 121 21.13 23.44 -4.93
N GLY A 122 20.33 22.67 -4.19
CA GLY A 122 18.96 22.27 -4.52
C GLY A 122 18.63 20.84 -4.10
N TYR A 123 17.35 20.50 -4.19
CA TYR A 123 16.84 19.13 -4.14
C TYR A 123 15.67 19.01 -5.13
N ASP A 124 15.39 17.78 -5.57
CA ASP A 124 14.30 17.52 -6.51
C ASP A 124 13.15 16.77 -5.85
N LEU A 125 13.43 15.85 -4.92
CA LEU A 125 12.40 14.97 -4.38
C LEU A 125 12.64 14.73 -2.90
N VAL A 126 11.59 14.84 -2.10
CA VAL A 126 11.58 14.35 -0.71
C VAL A 126 10.73 13.08 -0.69
N LEU A 127 11.27 11.99 -0.16
CA LEU A 127 10.53 10.74 0.02
C LEU A 127 10.41 10.40 1.50
N CYS A 128 9.27 9.86 1.89
CA CYS A 128 8.99 9.35 3.22
C CYS A 128 8.23 8.01 3.09
N GLY A 129 8.25 7.17 4.12
CA GLY A 129 7.21 6.15 4.24
C GLY A 129 5.82 6.80 4.41
N GLU A 130 4.76 6.05 4.10
CA GLU A 130 3.38 6.50 4.26
C GLU A 130 3.06 6.89 5.72
N GLU A 131 3.50 6.06 6.66
CA GLU A 131 3.32 6.24 8.09
C GLU A 131 4.41 5.48 8.86
N SER A 132 4.60 5.83 10.13
CA SER A 132 5.48 5.09 11.04
C SER A 132 4.71 4.06 11.86
N SER A 133 5.25 2.86 12.03
CA SER A 133 4.56 1.77 12.75
C SER A 133 4.23 2.02 14.23
N ASP A 134 4.88 3.00 14.86
CA ASP A 134 4.67 3.34 16.28
C ASP A 134 3.62 4.44 16.50
N GLY A 135 3.56 5.42 15.59
CA GLY A 135 2.65 6.56 15.64
C GLY A 135 1.41 6.45 14.73
N ALA A 136 1.55 5.78 13.57
CA ALA A 136 0.50 5.49 12.59
C ALA A 136 -0.42 6.68 12.22
N THR A 137 0.12 7.90 12.14
CA THR A 137 -0.68 9.10 11.81
C THR A 137 -0.74 9.38 10.31
N GLY A 138 0.31 9.04 9.56
CA GLY A 138 0.45 9.38 8.15
C GLY A 138 0.56 10.89 7.84
N GLU A 139 0.73 11.74 8.86
CA GLU A 139 0.62 13.20 8.73
C GLU A 139 1.94 13.89 8.33
N VAL A 140 3.10 13.30 8.65
CA VAL A 140 4.40 13.96 8.42
C VAL A 140 4.65 14.25 6.93
N PRO A 141 4.44 13.31 5.98
CA PRO A 141 4.66 13.59 4.56
C PRO A 141 3.80 14.74 4.00
N PRO A 142 2.47 14.81 4.21
CA PRO A 142 1.68 15.94 3.74
C PRO A 142 2.04 17.26 4.44
N SER A 143 2.35 17.23 5.74
CA SER A 143 2.81 18.45 6.45
C SER A 143 4.15 18.96 5.92
N LEU A 144 5.07 18.07 5.53
CA LEU A 144 6.32 18.45 4.88
C LEU A 144 6.08 19.20 3.57
N ALA A 145 5.12 18.74 2.77
CA ALA A 145 4.78 19.39 1.50
C ALA A 145 4.29 20.82 1.71
N GLU A 146 3.46 21.03 2.73
CA GLU A 146 2.98 22.35 3.15
C GLU A 146 4.13 23.25 3.61
N TRP A 147 5.00 22.77 4.52
CA TRP A 147 6.12 23.57 5.02
C TRP A 147 7.12 23.98 3.95
N LEU A 148 7.32 23.12 2.94
CA LEU A 148 8.24 23.34 1.85
C LEU A 148 7.60 24.11 0.68
N ASP A 149 6.29 24.34 0.70
CA ASP A 149 5.50 24.95 -0.38
C ASP A 149 5.70 24.22 -1.72
N VAL A 150 5.54 22.89 -1.70
CA VAL A 150 5.73 22.02 -2.87
C VAL A 150 4.55 21.05 -3.04
N PRO A 151 4.27 20.59 -4.27
CA PRO A 151 3.24 19.57 -4.50
C PRO A 151 3.59 18.24 -3.83
N GLN A 152 2.57 17.42 -3.61
CA GLN A 152 2.72 16.10 -3.00
C GLN A 152 1.98 14.97 -3.73
N VAL A 153 2.46 13.75 -3.52
CA VAL A 153 1.74 12.50 -3.81
C VAL A 153 1.87 11.56 -2.62
N THR A 154 0.74 11.18 -2.03
CA THR A 154 0.69 10.15 -1.02
C THR A 154 0.41 8.77 -1.63
N TYR A 155 0.82 7.71 -0.95
CA TYR A 155 0.60 6.31 -1.36
C TYR A 155 1.16 5.98 -2.76
N ALA A 156 2.34 6.51 -3.08
CA ALA A 156 2.97 6.30 -4.38
C ALA A 156 3.56 4.89 -4.48
N THR A 157 3.04 4.10 -5.43
CA THR A 157 3.48 2.72 -5.71
C THR A 157 4.46 2.63 -6.87
N ALA A 158 4.61 3.69 -7.68
CA ALA A 158 5.65 3.80 -8.69
C ALA A 158 5.96 5.26 -9.01
N LEU A 159 7.24 5.56 -9.27
CA LEU A 159 7.69 6.88 -9.72
C LEU A 159 8.49 6.78 -11.01
N ASP A 160 8.31 7.76 -11.88
CA ASP A 160 9.12 7.95 -13.06
C ASP A 160 9.33 9.46 -13.35
N LEU A 161 10.31 9.78 -14.20
CA LEU A 161 10.50 11.14 -14.71
C LEU A 161 10.03 11.23 -16.15
N VAL A 162 9.19 12.22 -16.44
CA VAL A 162 8.71 12.51 -17.80
C VAL A 162 9.09 13.91 -18.23
N ALA A 163 9.11 14.14 -19.55
CA ALA A 163 9.30 15.48 -20.09
C ALA A 163 8.16 16.40 -19.63
N GLY A 164 8.51 17.59 -19.17
CA GLY A 164 7.56 18.66 -18.88
C GLY A 164 7.02 19.29 -20.16
N ASP A 165 5.95 20.06 -20.03
CA ASP A 165 5.16 20.58 -21.17
C ASP A 165 5.96 21.40 -22.19
N ASN A 166 7.06 22.02 -21.76
CA ASN A 166 7.94 22.80 -22.61
C ASN A 166 9.15 22.02 -23.17
N GLY A 167 9.25 20.71 -22.87
CA GLY A 167 10.36 19.83 -23.27
C GLY A 167 11.71 20.15 -22.61
N ARG A 168 11.77 21.17 -21.74
CA ARG A 168 12.98 21.67 -21.11
C ARG A 168 13.04 21.35 -19.62
N THR A 169 11.90 21.07 -18.98
CA THR A 169 11.83 20.66 -17.58
C THR A 169 11.49 19.18 -17.47
N ARG A 170 11.78 18.58 -16.31
CA ARG A 170 11.29 17.25 -15.93
C ARG A 170 10.07 17.42 -15.04
N ARG A 171 9.12 16.49 -15.13
CA ARG A 171 8.01 16.34 -14.19
C ARG A 171 8.09 14.96 -13.56
N LEU A 172 7.68 14.87 -12.30
CA LEU A 172 7.47 13.58 -11.65
C LEU A 172 6.18 12.97 -12.19
N GLN A 173 6.24 11.74 -12.66
CA GLN A 173 5.06 10.91 -12.91
C GLN A 173 4.94 9.91 -11.77
N ALA A 174 3.83 9.92 -11.05
CA ALA A 174 3.60 9.04 -9.91
C ALA A 174 2.35 8.21 -10.13
N ARG A 175 2.43 6.90 -9.90
CA ARG A 175 1.27 6.03 -9.72
C ARG A 175 0.94 6.02 -8.23
N ARG A 176 -0.25 6.46 -7.83
CA ARG A 176 -0.71 6.38 -6.44
C ARG A 176 -1.86 5.40 -6.28
N GLU A 177 -1.87 4.69 -5.18
CA GLU A 177 -2.98 3.82 -4.80
C GLU A 177 -4.12 4.64 -4.19
N ILE A 178 -5.35 4.28 -4.53
CA ILE A 178 -6.58 4.83 -3.97
C ILE A 178 -7.56 3.68 -3.71
N GLU A 179 -8.60 3.91 -2.93
CA GLU A 179 -9.64 2.91 -2.74
C GLU A 179 -10.24 2.47 -4.09
N GLY A 180 -10.22 1.17 -4.35
CA GLY A 180 -10.75 0.58 -5.59
C GLY A 180 -9.86 0.71 -6.83
N GLY A 181 -8.63 1.25 -6.73
CA GLY A 181 -7.74 1.31 -7.88
C GLY A 181 -6.48 2.15 -7.70
N HIS A 182 -6.12 2.89 -8.77
CA HIS A 182 -4.93 3.74 -8.78
C HIS A 182 -5.12 4.93 -9.71
N GLU A 183 -4.36 5.99 -9.45
CA GLU A 183 -4.25 7.15 -10.32
C GLU A 183 -2.82 7.32 -10.82
N VAL A 184 -2.66 7.97 -11.98
CA VAL A 184 -1.35 8.37 -12.50
C VAL A 184 -1.31 9.89 -12.59
N LEU A 185 -0.49 10.49 -11.74
CA LEU A 185 -0.37 11.94 -11.59
C LEU A 185 0.93 12.45 -12.20
N ARG A 186 0.93 13.73 -12.62
CA ARG A 186 2.13 14.43 -13.10
C ARG A 186 2.31 15.73 -12.35
N LEU A 187 3.45 15.91 -11.70
CA LEU A 187 3.71 17.04 -10.79
C LEU A 187 5.00 17.76 -11.17
N PRO A 188 5.10 19.09 -10.95
CA PRO A 188 6.38 19.76 -11.03
C PRO A 188 7.32 19.27 -9.93
N LEU A 189 8.62 19.42 -10.16
CA LEU A 189 9.66 19.24 -9.14
C LEU A 189 10.09 20.63 -8.63
N PRO A 190 10.46 20.77 -7.33
CA PRO A 190 10.51 19.71 -6.33
C PRO A 190 9.12 19.24 -5.85
N ALA A 191 9.07 18.04 -5.25
CA ALA A 191 7.84 17.45 -4.70
C ALA A 191 8.12 16.60 -3.44
N VAL A 192 7.08 16.34 -2.64
CA VAL A 192 7.10 15.36 -1.55
C VAL A 192 6.31 14.12 -1.93
N VAL A 193 6.84 12.93 -1.61
CA VAL A 193 6.19 11.65 -1.89
C VAL A 193 6.15 10.78 -0.64
N SER A 194 4.99 10.19 -0.35
CA SER A 194 4.89 9.11 0.63
C SER A 194 4.77 7.75 -0.06
N VAL A 195 5.47 6.75 0.46
CA VAL A 195 5.59 5.41 -0.13
C VAL A 195 4.99 4.37 0.82
N PRO A 196 4.01 3.57 0.36
CA PRO A 196 3.37 2.58 1.20
C PRO A 196 4.23 1.33 1.37
N VAL A 197 4.01 0.61 2.47
CA VAL A 197 4.64 -0.71 2.69
C VAL A 197 4.27 -1.66 1.54
N GLY A 198 5.22 -2.48 1.11
CA GLY A 198 5.03 -3.42 -0.01
C GLY A 198 5.28 -2.81 -1.39
N THR A 199 5.69 -1.54 -1.47
CA THR A 199 6.08 -0.91 -2.73
C THR A 199 7.50 -1.28 -3.13
N GLY A 200 7.64 -2.11 -4.17
CA GLY A 200 8.94 -2.63 -4.56
C GLY A 200 9.57 -3.49 -3.47
N GLU A 201 10.77 -4.01 -3.73
CA GLU A 201 11.52 -4.83 -2.79
C GLU A 201 12.79 -4.08 -2.37
N PRO A 202 12.91 -3.64 -1.10
CA PRO A 202 14.11 -2.96 -0.65
C PRO A 202 15.35 -3.81 -0.85
N ARG A 203 16.35 -3.25 -1.53
CA ARG A 203 17.60 -3.97 -1.76
C ARG A 203 18.28 -4.34 -0.45
N PHE A 204 18.98 -5.47 -0.49
CA PHE A 204 19.78 -5.92 0.65
C PHE A 204 21.00 -5.00 0.87
N LEU A 205 21.55 -5.06 2.08
CA LEU A 205 22.77 -4.32 2.41
C LEU A 205 23.95 -4.79 1.57
N ASP A 206 24.68 -3.84 0.98
CA ASP A 206 25.90 -4.16 0.26
C ASP A 206 27.07 -4.30 1.25
N SER A 207 27.51 -5.54 1.45
CA SER A 207 28.66 -5.83 2.33
C SER A 207 29.95 -5.10 1.92
N ALA A 208 30.12 -4.76 0.63
CA ALA A 208 31.26 -4.00 0.15
C ALA A 208 31.23 -2.54 0.63
N ARG A 209 30.04 -2.00 0.90
CA ARG A 209 29.84 -0.64 1.42
C ARG A 209 30.02 -0.53 2.92
N ARG A 210 30.17 -1.64 3.64
CA ARG A 210 30.30 -1.65 5.10
C ARG A 210 31.40 -0.71 5.60
N GLY A 211 32.61 -0.86 5.08
CA GLY A 211 33.75 -0.05 5.50
C GLY A 211 33.53 1.44 5.24
N SER A 212 33.03 1.80 4.04
CA SER A 212 32.73 3.20 3.72
C SER A 212 31.58 3.76 4.56
N ALA A 213 30.54 2.97 4.83
CA ALA A 213 29.39 3.40 5.63
C ALA A 213 29.75 3.57 7.12
N GLU A 214 30.69 2.79 7.66
CA GLU A 214 31.19 2.90 9.04
C GLU A 214 32.00 4.19 9.25
N VAL A 215 32.77 4.64 8.24
CA VAL A 215 33.60 5.86 8.33
C VAL A 215 32.93 7.11 7.73
N ALA A 216 31.82 6.95 7.00
CA ALA A 216 31.08 8.06 6.44
C ALA A 216 30.64 9.02 7.55
N GLN A 217 30.76 10.32 7.28
CA GLN A 217 30.31 11.37 8.18
C GLN A 217 28.78 11.39 8.19
N VAL A 218 28.19 11.09 9.35
CA VAL A 218 26.79 11.41 9.62
C VAL A 218 26.76 12.83 10.16
N THR A 219 26.15 13.75 9.42
CA THR A 219 26.10 15.16 9.82
C THR A 219 24.98 15.36 10.83
N THR A 220 25.32 15.77 12.05
CA THR A 220 24.34 16.01 13.10
C THR A 220 24.07 17.51 13.25
N TRP A 221 22.79 17.88 13.26
CA TRP A 221 22.35 19.25 13.55
C TRP A 221 21.42 19.29 14.75
N ASP A 222 21.63 20.28 15.60
CA ASP A 222 20.75 20.62 16.72
C ASP A 222 19.85 21.82 16.35
N ALA A 223 19.04 22.31 17.29
CA ALA A 223 18.12 23.42 17.02
C ALA A 223 18.86 24.71 16.66
N GLU A 224 20.02 24.96 17.28
CA GLU A 224 20.86 26.13 17.02
C GLU A 224 21.43 26.10 15.60
N ALA A 225 22.00 24.98 15.17
CA ALA A 225 22.57 24.80 13.84
C ALA A 225 21.54 24.99 12.71
N LEU A 226 20.26 24.70 12.98
CA LEU A 226 19.15 24.92 12.06
C LEU A 226 18.47 26.29 12.20
N GLY A 227 18.86 27.09 13.20
CA GLY A 227 18.24 28.38 13.49
C GLY A 227 16.75 28.27 13.85
N ILE A 228 16.39 27.24 14.63
CA ILE A 228 15.03 26.96 15.06
C ILE A 228 14.81 27.50 16.47
N ASP A 229 13.68 28.19 16.70
CA ASP A 229 13.27 28.58 18.05
C ASP A 229 12.81 27.32 18.83
N PRO A 230 13.37 27.02 20.01
CA PRO A 230 12.92 25.91 20.85
C PRO A 230 11.43 25.95 21.22
N ALA A 231 10.76 27.10 21.12
CA ALA A 231 9.31 27.22 21.31
C ALA A 231 8.47 26.65 20.15
N GLU A 232 9.07 26.46 18.98
CA GLU A 232 8.39 25.96 17.77
C GLU A 232 8.58 24.45 17.56
N VAL A 233 9.39 23.79 18.39
CA VAL A 233 9.72 22.35 18.27
C VAL A 233 9.51 21.59 19.56
N GLY A 234 9.62 20.26 19.48
CA GLY A 234 9.38 19.38 20.62
C GLY A 234 7.98 19.54 21.19
N THR A 235 7.83 19.21 22.47
CA THR A 235 6.56 19.43 23.20
C THR A 235 6.07 20.88 23.17
N PRO A 236 6.91 21.94 23.33
CA PRO A 236 6.46 23.33 23.24
C PRO A 236 5.79 23.71 21.92
N GLY A 237 6.33 23.22 20.79
CA GLY A 237 5.80 23.48 19.46
C GLY A 237 4.68 22.54 19.02
N SER A 238 4.32 21.56 19.85
CA SER A 238 3.30 20.56 19.52
C SER A 238 1.90 21.13 19.73
N ALA A 239 1.04 20.95 18.72
CA ALA A 239 -0.38 21.32 18.80
C ALA A 239 -1.20 20.28 19.57
N THR A 240 -0.69 19.05 19.68
CA THR A 240 -1.33 17.92 20.36
C THR A 240 -0.49 17.43 21.53
N LEU A 241 -1.15 16.80 22.51
CA LEU A 241 -0.51 16.19 23.67
C LEU A 241 -1.15 14.82 23.93
N VAL A 242 -0.34 13.77 23.98
CA VAL A 242 -0.80 12.44 24.37
C VAL A 242 -1.02 12.43 25.89
N THR A 243 -2.28 12.36 26.31
CA THR A 243 -2.67 12.39 27.72
C THR A 243 -2.62 11.02 28.38
N ASP A 244 -3.03 9.97 27.66
CA ASP A 244 -3.02 8.59 28.15
C ASP A 244 -2.91 7.58 26.99
N VAL A 245 -2.41 6.38 27.30
CA VAL A 245 -2.29 5.26 26.34
C VAL A 245 -2.86 4.02 26.99
N VAL A 246 -3.94 3.49 26.43
CA VAL A 246 -4.62 2.28 26.93
C VAL A 246 -4.41 1.14 25.93
N PRO A 247 -3.98 -0.06 26.38
CA PRO A 247 -3.92 -1.21 25.49
C PRO A 247 -5.28 -1.55 24.90
N ALA A 248 -5.33 -1.77 23.59
CA ALA A 248 -6.53 -2.31 22.97
C ALA A 248 -6.88 -3.66 23.59
N GLY A 249 -8.16 -3.89 23.89
CA GLY A 249 -8.63 -5.16 24.42
C GLY A 249 -8.32 -6.31 23.46
N HIS A 250 -7.82 -7.43 23.97
CA HIS A 250 -7.63 -8.62 23.15
C HIS A 250 -9.00 -9.17 22.71
N THR A 251 -9.21 -9.30 21.41
CA THR A 251 -10.34 -10.07 20.89
C THR A 251 -9.99 -11.54 20.97
N THR A 252 -10.84 -12.34 21.62
CA THR A 252 -10.68 -13.79 21.62
C THR A 252 -10.98 -14.29 20.21
N ARG A 253 -9.96 -14.79 19.51
CA ARG A 253 -10.15 -15.39 18.19
C ARG A 253 -11.12 -16.57 18.31
N GLN A 254 -12.34 -16.39 17.82
CA GLN A 254 -13.31 -17.48 17.74
C GLN A 254 -12.88 -18.42 16.63
N ARG A 255 -12.60 -19.68 16.98
CA ARG A 255 -12.24 -20.72 16.03
C ARG A 255 -13.42 -21.66 15.84
N LEU A 256 -14.07 -21.59 14.67
CA LEU A 256 -15.01 -22.61 14.24
C LEU A 256 -14.24 -23.68 13.46
N VAL A 257 -14.20 -24.90 13.98
CA VAL A 257 -13.70 -26.07 13.23
C VAL A 257 -14.91 -26.74 12.59
N VAL A 258 -14.97 -26.70 11.26
CA VAL A 258 -15.95 -27.47 10.49
C VAL A 258 -15.39 -28.85 10.16
N GLY A 259 -16.25 -29.85 10.05
CA GLY A 259 -15.86 -31.22 9.71
C GLY A 259 -17.02 -31.99 9.11
N GLY A 260 -16.72 -32.97 8.25
CA GLY A 260 -17.72 -33.79 7.58
C GLY A 260 -17.24 -34.17 6.19
N THR A 261 -18.19 -34.39 5.27
CA THR A 261 -17.86 -34.43 3.84
C THR A 261 -17.51 -33.02 3.34
N PRO A 262 -16.80 -32.87 2.21
CA PRO A 262 -16.53 -31.55 1.63
C PRO A 262 -17.80 -30.69 1.42
N GLU A 263 -18.93 -31.33 1.08
CA GLU A 263 -20.20 -30.65 0.91
C GLU A 263 -20.80 -30.16 2.24
N ASP A 264 -20.69 -30.95 3.31
CA ASP A 264 -21.11 -30.55 4.65
C ASP A 264 -20.27 -29.40 5.19
N GLU A 265 -18.96 -29.44 4.94
CA GLU A 265 -18.02 -28.38 5.32
C GLU A 265 -18.35 -27.08 4.60
N ALA A 266 -18.59 -27.13 3.28
CA ALA A 266 -18.98 -25.96 2.50
C ALA A 266 -20.30 -25.34 3.00
N ARG A 267 -21.32 -26.16 3.28
CA ARG A 267 -22.61 -25.68 3.82
C ARG A 267 -22.45 -25.03 5.19
N ARG A 268 -21.68 -25.65 6.09
CA ARG A 268 -21.46 -25.14 7.46
C ARG A 268 -20.63 -23.87 7.45
N LEU A 269 -19.61 -23.79 6.60
CA LEU A 269 -18.81 -22.60 6.41
C LEU A 269 -19.65 -21.44 5.86
N PHE A 270 -20.45 -21.70 4.82
CA PHE A 270 -21.36 -20.70 4.26
C PHE A 270 -22.35 -20.15 5.30
N ALA A 271 -22.95 -21.04 6.11
CA ALA A 271 -23.86 -20.63 7.17
C ALA A 271 -23.17 -19.73 8.21
N ALA A 272 -21.96 -20.10 8.66
CA ALA A 272 -21.18 -19.33 9.62
C ALA A 272 -20.77 -17.96 9.07
N ILE A 273 -20.29 -17.90 7.82
CA ILE A 273 -19.94 -16.62 7.16
C ILE A 273 -21.17 -15.72 7.07
N ARG A 274 -22.32 -16.26 6.65
CA ARG A 274 -23.56 -15.49 6.51
C ARG A 274 -24.01 -14.89 7.85
N GLU A 275 -23.85 -15.62 8.94
CA GLU A 275 -24.16 -15.14 10.29
C GLU A 275 -23.21 -14.01 10.71
N LEU A 276 -21.90 -14.18 10.49
CA LEU A 276 -20.88 -13.16 10.80
C LEU A 276 -21.12 -11.85 10.03
N VAL A 277 -21.38 -11.94 8.72
CA VAL A 277 -21.69 -10.77 7.89
C VAL A 277 -22.99 -10.08 8.36
N ALA A 278 -23.98 -10.84 8.85
CA ALA A 278 -25.21 -10.27 9.37
C ALA A 278 -25.01 -9.54 10.71
N VAL A 279 -24.09 -10.00 11.56
CA VAL A 279 -23.69 -9.32 12.80
C VAL A 279 -22.97 -8.02 12.48
N GLU A 280 -21.97 -8.06 11.59
CA GLU A 280 -21.19 -6.88 11.18
C GLU A 280 -22.08 -5.78 10.59
N ARG A 281 -23.08 -6.15 9.78
CA ARG A 281 -24.08 -5.21 9.24
C ARG A 281 -24.94 -4.53 10.30
N LYS A 282 -25.22 -5.21 11.41
CA LYS A 282 -25.99 -4.65 12.53
C LYS A 282 -25.14 -3.72 13.39
N GLU A 283 -23.87 -4.06 13.60
CA GLU A 283 -22.94 -3.27 14.42
C GLU A 283 -22.47 -1.99 13.72
N ASN A 284 -22.19 -2.06 12.40
CA ASN A 284 -21.73 -0.92 11.61
C ASN A 284 -22.88 0.00 11.12
N GLY A 285 -24.09 -0.14 11.68
CA GLY A 285 -25.21 0.75 11.45
C GLY A 285 -25.54 0.98 9.97
N ALA A 286 -25.96 -0.06 9.24
CA ALA A 286 -26.69 0.03 7.95
C ALA A 286 -26.25 1.12 6.94
N THR A 287 -24.96 1.47 6.91
CA THR A 287 -24.44 2.51 6.00
C THR A 287 -23.12 2.09 5.38
N MET A 288 -23.06 0.86 4.86
CA MET A 288 -22.08 0.41 3.87
C MET A 288 -22.67 -0.85 3.23
N MET A 289 -22.81 -0.83 1.90
CA MET A 289 -23.71 -1.63 1.06
C MET A 289 -25.15 -1.11 1.06
N SER A 290 -25.45 -0.34 0.01
CA SER A 290 -26.81 -0.18 -0.50
C SER A 290 -27.54 -1.51 -0.46
N GLU A 291 -28.82 -1.46 -0.10
CA GLU A 291 -29.79 -2.54 -0.26
C GLU A 291 -29.43 -3.34 -1.51
N VAL A 292 -29.26 -4.66 -1.37
CA VAL A 292 -29.28 -5.55 -2.53
C VAL A 292 -30.66 -5.33 -3.14
N VAL A 293 -30.71 -4.48 -4.16
CA VAL A 293 -31.92 -4.16 -4.91
C VAL A 293 -32.40 -5.50 -5.43
N ALA A 294 -33.52 -5.99 -4.89
CA ALA A 294 -34.14 -7.25 -5.27
C ALA A 294 -34.62 -7.26 -6.74
N ASP A 295 -34.42 -6.15 -7.46
CA ASP A 295 -34.70 -5.93 -8.88
C ASP A 295 -33.43 -5.62 -9.72
N ALA A 296 -32.24 -6.03 -9.26
CA ALA A 296 -31.05 -5.90 -10.10
C ALA A 296 -31.28 -6.64 -11.44
N PRO A 297 -31.09 -5.98 -12.60
CA PRO A 297 -31.30 -6.62 -13.89
C PRO A 297 -30.41 -7.85 -14.00
N VAL A 298 -30.96 -8.97 -14.48
CA VAL A 298 -30.19 -10.18 -14.77
C VAL A 298 -29.03 -9.78 -15.69
N THR A 299 -27.80 -10.06 -15.29
CA THR A 299 -26.60 -9.68 -16.05
C THR A 299 -26.00 -10.92 -16.70
N CYS A 300 -25.39 -10.75 -17.87
CA CYS A 300 -24.72 -11.84 -18.56
C CYS A 300 -23.49 -12.29 -17.77
N ALA A 301 -23.41 -13.57 -17.41
CA ALA A 301 -22.29 -14.13 -16.66
C ALA A 301 -20.95 -14.18 -17.44
N GLY A 302 -20.97 -13.92 -18.75
CA GLY A 302 -19.76 -13.84 -19.58
C GLY A 302 -19.21 -12.42 -19.70
N CYS A 303 -20.05 -11.48 -20.16
CA CYS A 303 -19.64 -10.11 -20.47
C CYS A 303 -20.13 -9.06 -19.48
N ILE A 304 -20.76 -9.47 -18.36
CA ILE A 304 -21.19 -8.64 -17.22
C ILE A 304 -22.17 -7.49 -17.52
N THR A 305 -22.62 -7.35 -18.77
CA THR A 305 -23.62 -6.36 -19.17
C THR A 305 -25.05 -6.84 -18.86
N PRO A 306 -26.00 -5.92 -18.56
CA PRO A 306 -27.41 -6.26 -18.34
C PRO A 306 -28.03 -7.02 -19.52
N ILE A 307 -28.85 -8.02 -19.21
CA ILE A 307 -29.69 -8.72 -20.17
C ILE A 307 -31.04 -8.00 -20.20
N GLU A 308 -31.32 -7.30 -21.28
CA GLU A 308 -32.62 -6.67 -21.49
C GLU A 308 -33.68 -7.76 -21.70
N GLN A 309 -34.76 -7.74 -20.92
CA GLN A 309 -35.86 -8.72 -20.98
C GLN A 309 -36.57 -8.81 -22.35
N THR A 310 -36.24 -7.92 -23.29
CA THR A 310 -36.79 -7.80 -24.64
C THR A 310 -35.95 -8.48 -25.72
N VAL A 311 -34.73 -8.96 -25.42
CA VAL A 311 -33.90 -9.65 -26.41
C VAL A 311 -34.35 -11.10 -26.54
N ARG A 312 -34.82 -11.49 -27.73
CA ARG A 312 -35.14 -12.89 -28.05
C ARG A 312 -33.89 -13.76 -27.90
N GLY A 313 -33.93 -14.67 -26.94
CA GLY A 313 -32.94 -15.73 -26.74
C GLY A 313 -31.91 -15.36 -25.69
N THR A 314 -32.13 -15.78 -24.45
CA THR A 314 -31.06 -15.94 -23.46
C THR A 314 -30.62 -17.38 -23.46
N VAL A 315 -29.35 -17.60 -23.15
CA VAL A 315 -28.79 -18.94 -22.98
C VAL A 315 -28.56 -19.17 -21.50
N ALA A 316 -29.06 -20.28 -20.95
CA ALA A 316 -28.71 -20.71 -19.61
C ALA A 316 -27.76 -21.92 -19.66
N VAL A 317 -26.63 -21.82 -18.96
CA VAL A 317 -25.60 -22.88 -18.84
C VAL A 317 -25.22 -23.00 -17.37
N GLY A 318 -25.37 -24.20 -16.79
CA GLY A 318 -24.95 -24.47 -15.41
C GLY A 318 -25.58 -23.54 -14.35
N GLY A 319 -26.82 -23.07 -14.59
CA GLY A 319 -27.53 -22.15 -13.70
C GLY A 319 -27.21 -20.66 -13.88
N PHE A 320 -26.34 -20.30 -14.83
CA PHE A 320 -26.01 -18.90 -15.17
C PHE A 320 -26.64 -18.49 -16.50
N THR A 321 -26.97 -17.20 -16.63
CA THR A 321 -27.56 -16.65 -17.85
C THR A 321 -26.52 -15.91 -18.69
N PHE A 322 -26.51 -16.14 -19.99
CA PHE A 322 -25.60 -15.55 -20.97
C PHE A 322 -26.37 -14.91 -22.12
N HIS A 323 -25.77 -13.89 -22.74
CA HIS A 323 -26.10 -13.54 -24.11
C HIS A 323 -25.76 -14.71 -25.03
N PRO A 324 -26.49 -14.92 -26.14
CA PRO A 324 -26.18 -15.97 -27.11
C PRO A 324 -24.73 -15.93 -27.60
N ALA A 325 -24.18 -14.74 -27.83
CA ALA A 325 -22.79 -14.55 -28.26
C ALA A 325 -21.76 -14.77 -27.13
N CYS A 326 -22.19 -14.79 -25.87
CA CYS A 326 -21.35 -14.98 -24.70
C CYS A 326 -21.46 -16.39 -24.11
N ALA A 327 -22.25 -17.26 -24.72
CA ALA A 327 -22.44 -18.62 -24.25
C ALA A 327 -21.10 -19.39 -24.29
N PRO A 328 -20.70 -20.03 -23.19
CA PRO A 328 -19.42 -20.73 -23.10
C PRO A 328 -19.40 -22.03 -23.92
N ALA A 329 -18.19 -22.50 -24.21
CA ALA A 329 -17.95 -23.84 -24.73
C ALA A 329 -17.33 -24.72 -23.64
N CYS A 330 -17.43 -26.04 -23.82
CA CYS A 330 -16.75 -27.01 -22.95
C CYS A 330 -15.24 -26.78 -22.99
N SER A 331 -14.61 -26.61 -21.83
CA SER A 331 -13.17 -26.37 -21.69
C SER A 331 -12.30 -27.57 -22.12
N TYR A 332 -12.88 -28.74 -22.36
CA TYR A 332 -12.15 -29.94 -22.76
C TYR A 332 -12.33 -30.27 -24.25
N CYS A 333 -13.56 -30.36 -24.74
CA CYS A 333 -13.83 -30.74 -26.13
C CYS A 333 -14.11 -29.55 -27.05
N GLY A 334 -14.19 -28.32 -26.53
CA GLY A 334 -14.48 -27.12 -27.30
C GLY A 334 -15.90 -27.04 -27.89
N ARG A 335 -16.76 -28.02 -27.58
CA ARG A 335 -18.16 -28.01 -28.06
C ARG A 335 -18.93 -26.86 -27.41
N PRO A 336 -19.71 -26.09 -28.17
CA PRO A 336 -20.61 -25.10 -27.61
C PRO A 336 -21.56 -25.77 -26.60
N LEU A 337 -21.77 -25.15 -25.44
CA LEU A 337 -22.71 -25.64 -24.42
C LEU A 337 -24.12 -25.13 -24.68
N VAL A 338 -24.45 -24.97 -25.96
CA VAL A 338 -25.74 -24.50 -26.46
C VAL A 338 -26.25 -25.48 -27.49
N HIS A 339 -27.50 -25.91 -27.35
CA HIS A 339 -28.18 -26.64 -28.40
C HIS A 339 -28.87 -25.68 -29.37
N SER A 340 -29.08 -26.13 -30.61
CA SER A 340 -29.77 -25.35 -31.64
C SER A 340 -31.25 -25.20 -31.27
N GLY A 341 -31.71 -23.98 -31.07
CA GLY A 341 -33.02 -23.69 -30.47
C GLY A 341 -32.83 -23.22 -29.03
N ASN A 342 -33.76 -22.44 -28.47
CA ASN A 342 -33.64 -21.82 -27.14
C ASN A 342 -33.65 -22.84 -25.96
N ASP A 343 -33.22 -24.07 -26.18
CA ASP A 343 -33.22 -25.13 -25.19
C ASP A 343 -31.94 -25.09 -24.35
N VAL A 344 -32.18 -25.23 -23.05
CA VAL A 344 -31.23 -25.05 -21.96
C VAL A 344 -30.31 -26.26 -21.85
N ASP A 345 -28.99 -26.06 -21.83
CA ASP A 345 -28.06 -27.12 -21.43
C ASP A 345 -27.83 -27.04 -19.91
N GLU A 346 -28.81 -27.52 -19.15
CA GLU A 346 -28.70 -27.65 -17.69
C GLU A 346 -27.71 -28.74 -17.25
N SER A 347 -27.22 -29.54 -18.21
CA SER A 347 -26.31 -30.66 -17.93
C SER A 347 -24.86 -30.22 -17.78
N ALA A 348 -24.50 -29.03 -18.29
CA ALA A 348 -23.17 -28.47 -18.17
C ALA A 348 -22.81 -28.16 -16.70
N ARG A 349 -21.59 -28.54 -16.30
CA ARG A 349 -21.04 -28.33 -14.96
C ARG A 349 -20.03 -27.20 -14.96
N ILE A 350 -20.00 -26.42 -13.89
CA ILE A 350 -18.98 -25.39 -13.67
C ILE A 350 -17.78 -26.05 -13.00
N LEU A 351 -16.62 -25.87 -13.61
CA LEU A 351 -15.35 -26.42 -13.13
C LEU A 351 -14.56 -25.39 -12.32
N ALA A 352 -14.71 -24.12 -12.65
CA ALA A 352 -14.05 -23.02 -11.97
C ALA A 352 -14.87 -21.74 -12.09
N ALA A 353 -14.80 -20.90 -11.06
CA ALA A 353 -15.38 -19.56 -11.05
C ALA A 353 -14.44 -18.61 -10.30
N VAL A 354 -14.47 -17.34 -10.69
CA VAL A 354 -13.80 -16.25 -10.00
C VAL A 354 -14.85 -15.48 -9.21
N VAL A 355 -14.55 -15.15 -7.96
CA VAL A 355 -15.39 -14.27 -7.14
C VAL A 355 -14.78 -12.89 -7.15
N GLU A 356 -15.48 -11.93 -7.73
CA GLU A 356 -15.08 -10.53 -7.74
C GLU A 356 -15.90 -9.75 -6.70
N SER A 357 -15.22 -8.97 -5.86
CA SER A 357 -15.86 -7.96 -5.03
C SER A 357 -15.92 -6.64 -5.79
N ARG A 358 -17.08 -5.97 -5.78
CA ARG A 358 -17.23 -4.61 -6.29
C ARG A 358 -17.81 -3.70 -5.21
N PRO A 359 -17.24 -2.50 -5.00
CA PRO A 359 -17.86 -1.49 -4.14
C PRO A 359 -19.29 -1.21 -4.60
N GLY A 360 -20.27 -1.34 -3.70
CA GLY A 360 -21.70 -1.10 -3.96
C GLY A 360 -22.51 -2.30 -4.49
N ASP A 361 -21.88 -3.23 -5.21
CA ASP A 361 -22.56 -4.34 -5.90
C ASP A 361 -22.43 -5.69 -5.17
N GLY A 362 -21.65 -5.75 -4.09
CA GLY A 362 -21.37 -6.97 -3.35
C GLY A 362 -20.42 -7.92 -4.07
N TYR A 363 -20.61 -9.22 -3.84
CA TYR A 363 -19.79 -10.28 -4.43
C TYR A 363 -20.50 -10.84 -5.66
N ARG A 364 -19.80 -10.93 -6.79
CA ARG A 364 -20.29 -11.61 -8.00
C ARG A 364 -19.45 -12.84 -8.30
N VAL A 365 -20.13 -13.94 -8.60
CA VAL A 365 -19.50 -15.17 -9.05
C VAL A 365 -19.50 -15.17 -10.58
N GLN A 366 -18.33 -15.17 -11.19
CA GLN A 366 -18.15 -15.31 -12.63
C GLN A 366 -17.61 -16.69 -12.96
N PRO A 367 -18.39 -17.59 -13.59
CA PRO A 367 -17.90 -18.89 -14.01
C PRO A 367 -16.88 -18.74 -15.15
N THR A 368 -15.73 -19.38 -15.04
CA THR A 368 -14.60 -19.26 -15.99
C THR A 368 -14.32 -20.54 -16.76
N ARG A 369 -14.73 -21.71 -16.25
CA ARG A 369 -14.55 -22.99 -16.93
C ARG A 369 -15.79 -23.86 -16.80
N PHE A 370 -16.12 -24.56 -17.88
CA PHE A 370 -17.31 -25.39 -18.00
C PHE A 370 -16.99 -26.75 -18.60
N CYS A 371 -17.73 -27.78 -18.19
CA CYS A 371 -17.65 -29.13 -18.73
C CYS A 371 -19.01 -29.54 -19.29
N CYS A 372 -19.05 -30.07 -20.51
CA CYS A 372 -20.26 -30.74 -21.00
C CYS A 372 -20.45 -32.09 -20.31
N GLN A 373 -21.69 -32.59 -20.27
CA GLN A 373 -22.01 -33.86 -19.63
C GLN A 373 -21.17 -35.02 -20.17
N ASP A 374 -21.02 -35.15 -21.49
CA ASP A 374 -20.18 -36.19 -22.12
C ASP A 374 -18.74 -36.20 -21.57
N CYS A 375 -18.10 -35.04 -21.46
CA CYS A 375 -16.73 -34.92 -20.95
C CYS A 375 -16.64 -35.19 -19.45
N HIS A 376 -17.70 -34.86 -18.71
CA HIS A 376 -17.78 -35.15 -17.30
C HIS A 376 -17.91 -36.66 -17.04
N GLU A 377 -18.81 -37.35 -17.75
CA GLU A 377 -19.06 -38.79 -17.59
C GLU A 377 -17.84 -39.66 -17.92
N VAL A 378 -16.96 -39.21 -18.82
CA VAL A 378 -15.71 -39.92 -19.15
C VAL A 378 -14.51 -39.56 -18.27
N GLY A 379 -14.72 -38.79 -17.18
CA GLY A 379 -13.68 -38.56 -16.16
C GLY A 379 -12.66 -37.47 -16.51
N LEU A 380 -12.90 -36.62 -17.51
CA LEU A 380 -11.93 -35.56 -17.90
C LEU A 380 -11.86 -34.39 -16.89
N HIS A 381 -12.60 -34.44 -15.80
CA HIS A 381 -12.76 -33.35 -14.84
C HIS A 381 -11.69 -33.30 -13.73
N ASP A 382 -10.87 -34.35 -13.57
CA ASP A 382 -10.00 -34.51 -12.38
C ASP A 382 -8.58 -33.93 -12.49
N ASP A 383 -8.14 -33.41 -13.63
CA ASP A 383 -6.98 -32.49 -13.69
C ASP A 383 -6.79 -31.96 -15.14
N PRO A 384 -6.68 -30.64 -15.38
CA PRO A 384 -6.17 -30.16 -16.65
C PRO A 384 -4.66 -30.49 -16.75
N PRO A 385 -4.13 -30.99 -17.88
CA PRO A 385 -2.69 -31.00 -18.08
C PRO A 385 -2.17 -29.58 -17.94
N ALA A 386 -1.11 -29.41 -17.16
CA ALA A 386 -0.41 -28.15 -16.98
C ALA A 386 -0.17 -27.52 -18.37
N LEU A 387 -0.76 -26.34 -18.60
CA LEU A 387 -0.52 -25.56 -19.81
C LEU A 387 0.97 -25.18 -19.83
N ALA A 388 1.64 -25.60 -20.89
CA ALA A 388 3.03 -25.26 -21.22
C ALA A 388 3.18 -23.80 -21.67
#